data_AF-A0A1H3X5K4-F1
#
_entry.id   AF-A0A1H3X5K4-F1
#
_cell.length_a   1.000
_cell.length_b   1.000
_cell.length_c   1.000
_cell.angle_alpha   90.00
_cell.angle_beta   90.00
_cell.angle_gamma   90.00
#
_symmetry.space_group_name_H-M   'P 1'
#
loop_
_entity.id
_entity.type
_entity.pdbx_description
1 polymer ?
#
loop_
_entity_poly.entity_id
_entity_poly.type
_entity_poly.pdbx_seq_one_letter_code
_entity_poly.pdbx_strand_id
1 'polypeptide(L)'
;MSTGNSHKRKYVLFRKWCNLLKDSKDTFTFEGAAIIWLPLALMLIIGCFLLLQDFDDPTKDTTHITNIGFAVLAGISSLSFTWAGKIEQSSDRKLHDEVVRMGEVSFHAALVYIIASGLKYIYIHIDAAMGSHYWFGERVIRFTYIICFFMAFEKTIFSITGLNKLLYRKSRKKNEN
;
A
#
# COMPACT_ATOMS: atom_id res chain seq x y z
N MET A 1 12.01 -2.87 34.87
CA MET A 1 12.27 -2.74 33.41
C MET A 1 11.80 -4.00 32.71
N SER A 2 10.71 -3.93 31.94
CA SER A 2 10.08 -5.10 31.30
C SER A 2 10.39 -5.11 29.80
N THR A 3 11.32 -5.96 29.37
CA THR A 3 11.71 -6.17 27.97
C THR A 3 10.97 -7.34 27.29
N GLY A 4 9.97 -7.94 27.96
CA GLY A 4 9.36 -9.20 27.53
C GLY A 4 8.32 -9.13 26.39
N ASN A 5 7.94 -7.94 25.90
CA ASN A 5 6.77 -7.81 25.00
C ASN A 5 7.10 -7.62 23.51
N SER A 6 8.38 -7.42 23.16
CA SER A 6 8.79 -7.19 21.76
C SER A 6 8.73 -8.47 20.91
N HIS A 7 9.16 -9.62 21.47
CA HIS A 7 9.17 -10.88 20.73
C HIS A 7 7.77 -11.42 20.43
N LYS A 8 6.78 -11.23 21.32
CA LYS A 8 5.40 -11.67 21.06
C LYS A 8 4.76 -10.95 19.87
N ARG A 9 5.07 -9.68 19.61
CA ARG A 9 4.50 -8.93 18.45
C ARG A 9 4.98 -9.44 17.10
N LYS A 10 6.26 -9.80 16.96
CA LYS A 10 6.80 -10.32 15.69
C LYS A 10 6.18 -11.66 15.30
N TYR A 11 5.95 -12.55 16.28
CA TYR A 11 5.25 -13.82 16.05
C TYR A 11 3.78 -13.64 15.67
N VAL A 12 3.11 -12.60 16.16
CA VAL A 12 1.70 -12.33 15.79
C VAL A 12 1.58 -11.88 14.33
N LEU A 13 2.50 -11.02 13.84
CA LEU A 13 2.50 -10.59 12.44
C LEU A 13 2.83 -11.74 11.49
N PHE A 14 3.85 -12.54 11.80
CA PHE A 14 4.21 -13.71 11.00
C PHE A 14 3.08 -14.75 10.99
N ARG A 15 2.45 -15.01 12.15
CA ARG A 15 1.31 -15.94 12.23
C ARG A 15 0.09 -15.42 11.48
N LYS A 16 -0.17 -14.10 11.47
CA LYS A 16 -1.21 -13.50 10.61
C LYS A 16 -0.88 -13.69 9.13
N TRP A 17 0.37 -13.51 8.73
CA TRP A 17 0.83 -13.77 7.35
C TRP A 17 0.69 -15.25 6.97
N CYS A 18 1.11 -16.18 7.82
CA CYS A 18 0.93 -17.61 7.58
C CYS A 18 -0.54 -18.02 7.56
N ASN A 19 -1.39 -17.45 8.41
CA ASN A 19 -2.83 -17.74 8.38
C ASN A 19 -3.49 -17.15 7.12
N LEU A 20 -3.04 -16.00 6.62
CA LEU A 20 -3.47 -15.46 5.32
C LEU A 20 -3.08 -16.38 4.14
N LEU A 21 -1.98 -17.14 4.27
CA LEU A 21 -1.56 -18.17 3.32
C LEU A 21 -2.26 -19.52 3.55
N LYS A 22 -2.71 -19.81 4.77
CA LYS A 22 -3.37 -21.08 5.11
C LYS A 22 -4.86 -21.08 4.73
N ASP A 23 -5.54 -19.94 4.88
CA ASP A 23 -6.91 -19.71 4.37
C ASP A 23 -7.00 -19.79 2.83
N SER A 24 -5.86 -19.71 2.12
CA SER A 24 -5.86 -19.84 0.66
C SER A 24 -5.92 -21.29 0.17
N LYS A 25 -5.77 -22.29 1.05
CA LYS A 25 -5.80 -23.70 0.63
C LYS A 25 -7.18 -24.19 0.21
N ASP A 26 -8.26 -23.61 0.75
CA ASP A 26 -9.64 -23.97 0.40
C ASP A 26 -10.23 -23.09 -0.73
N THR A 27 -9.43 -22.20 -1.31
CA THR A 27 -9.84 -21.22 -2.34
C THR A 27 -8.89 -21.17 -3.56
N PHE A 28 -8.10 -22.21 -3.79
CA PHE A 28 -7.18 -22.26 -4.93
C PHE A 28 -7.86 -22.77 -6.21
N THR A 29 -8.97 -22.15 -6.62
CA THR A 29 -9.32 -22.20 -8.05
C THR A 29 -8.31 -21.34 -8.79
N PHE A 30 -7.77 -21.83 -9.91
CA PHE A 30 -6.77 -21.11 -10.72
C PHE A 30 -7.23 -19.68 -11.04
N GLU A 31 -8.54 -19.50 -11.28
CA GLU A 31 -9.18 -18.21 -11.52
C GLU A 31 -9.12 -17.24 -10.32
N GLY A 32 -9.40 -17.74 -9.10
CA GLY A 32 -9.32 -16.95 -7.88
C GLY A 32 -7.88 -16.53 -7.57
N ALA A 33 -6.94 -17.44 -7.83
CA ALA A 33 -5.52 -17.12 -7.73
C ALA A 33 -5.12 -16.05 -8.76
N ALA A 34 -5.55 -16.14 -10.01
CA ALA A 34 -5.23 -15.15 -11.04
C ALA A 34 -5.76 -13.75 -10.68
N ILE A 35 -7.01 -13.63 -10.21
CA ILE A 35 -7.62 -12.34 -9.85
C ILE A 35 -6.86 -11.64 -8.70
N ILE A 36 -6.35 -12.40 -7.73
CA ILE A 36 -5.66 -11.83 -6.57
C ILE A 36 -4.17 -11.60 -6.86
N TRP A 37 -3.50 -12.58 -7.47
CA TRP A 37 -2.05 -12.57 -7.62
C TRP A 37 -1.57 -11.79 -8.84
N LEU A 38 -2.34 -11.71 -9.93
CA LEU A 38 -1.91 -10.99 -11.14
C LEU A 38 -1.76 -9.48 -10.88
N PRO A 39 -2.75 -8.78 -10.30
CA PRO A 39 -2.58 -7.35 -9.99
C PRO A 39 -1.45 -7.12 -8.99
N LEU A 40 -1.26 -8.04 -8.04
CA LEU A 40 -0.19 -7.96 -7.05
C LEU A 40 1.19 -8.11 -7.71
N ALA A 41 1.37 -9.09 -8.59
CA ALA A 41 2.61 -9.30 -9.31
C ALA A 41 2.97 -8.10 -10.20
N LEU A 42 1.98 -7.54 -10.91
CA LEU A 42 2.16 -6.32 -11.70
C LEU A 42 2.59 -5.13 -10.83
N MET A 43 1.93 -4.92 -9.68
CA MET A 43 2.30 -3.85 -8.75
C MET A 43 3.70 -4.03 -8.19
N LEU A 44 4.11 -5.27 -7.86
CA LEU A 44 5.46 -5.60 -7.41
C LEU A 44 6.51 -5.30 -8.47
N ILE A 45 6.27 -5.71 -9.72
CA ILE A 45 7.20 -5.46 -10.83
C ILE A 45 7.37 -3.95 -11.04
N ILE A 46 6.25 -3.20 -11.10
CA ILE A 46 6.27 -1.74 -11.26
C ILE A 46 7.02 -1.09 -10.08
N GLY A 47 6.67 -1.43 -8.83
CA GLY A 47 7.31 -0.85 -7.66
C GLY A 47 8.82 -1.13 -7.58
N CYS A 48 9.24 -2.36 -7.88
CA CYS A 48 10.67 -2.71 -7.94
C CYS A 48 11.40 -1.93 -9.03
N PHE A 49 10.81 -1.81 -10.22
CA PHE A 49 11.39 -1.04 -11.32
C PHE A 49 11.59 0.44 -10.93
N LEU A 50 10.60 1.04 -10.27
CA LEU A 50 10.67 2.42 -9.80
C LEU A 50 11.74 2.64 -8.75
N LEU A 51 11.84 1.73 -7.77
CA LEU A 51 12.90 1.77 -6.77
C LEU A 51 14.27 1.70 -7.43
N LEU A 52 14.46 0.78 -8.38
CA LEU A 52 15.73 0.68 -9.12
C LEU A 52 16.08 1.98 -9.83
N GLN A 53 15.11 2.65 -10.46
CA GLN A 53 15.34 3.96 -11.08
C GLN A 53 15.73 5.04 -10.07
N ASP A 54 15.06 5.11 -8.92
CA ASP A 54 15.37 6.09 -7.86
C ASP A 54 16.72 5.82 -7.16
N PHE A 55 17.18 4.56 -7.13
CA PHE A 55 18.49 4.19 -6.61
C PHE A 55 19.62 4.50 -7.60
N ASP A 56 19.38 4.28 -8.90
CA ASP A 56 20.34 4.50 -9.98
C ASP A 56 20.58 6.00 -10.22
N ASP A 57 19.50 6.79 -10.33
CA ASP A 57 19.56 8.24 -10.49
C ASP A 57 18.57 8.96 -9.55
N PRO A 58 19.04 9.38 -8.36
CA PRO A 58 18.21 10.10 -7.39
C PRO A 58 17.76 11.48 -7.88
N THR A 59 18.44 12.06 -8.87
CA THR A 59 18.13 13.39 -9.40
C THR A 59 17.01 13.37 -10.43
N LYS A 60 16.74 12.19 -11.01
CA LYS A 60 15.63 11.97 -11.92
C LYS A 60 14.30 12.28 -11.24
N ASP A 61 13.47 13.08 -11.93
CA ASP A 61 12.15 13.45 -11.45
C ASP A 61 11.15 12.29 -11.59
N THR A 62 10.93 11.60 -10.48
CA THR A 62 9.94 10.53 -10.31
C THR A 62 8.67 11.00 -9.59
N THR A 63 8.51 12.31 -9.33
CA THR A 63 7.37 12.86 -8.57
C THR A 63 6.02 12.61 -9.25
N HIS A 64 6.00 12.63 -10.59
CA HIS A 64 4.80 12.29 -11.37
C HIS A 64 4.25 10.90 -11.04
N ILE A 65 5.12 9.95 -10.70
CA ILE A 65 4.75 8.56 -10.40
C ILE A 65 4.13 8.44 -9.02
N THR A 66 4.73 9.10 -8.02
CA THR A 66 4.14 9.19 -6.67
C THR A 66 2.80 9.92 -6.69
N ASN A 67 2.62 10.90 -7.59
CA ASN A 67 1.34 11.60 -7.77
C ASN A 67 0.28 10.71 -8.41
N ILE A 68 0.64 9.86 -9.38
CA ILE A 68 -0.24 8.83 -9.92
C ILE A 68 -0.65 7.85 -8.82
N GLY A 69 0.32 7.36 -8.02
CA GLY A 69 0.07 6.47 -6.88
C GLY A 69 -0.90 7.08 -5.87
N PHE A 70 -0.69 8.35 -5.52
CA PHE A 70 -1.61 9.14 -4.69
C PHE A 70 -3.02 9.17 -5.28
N ALA A 71 -3.17 9.57 -6.55
CA ALA A 71 -4.48 9.72 -7.19
C ALA A 71 -5.25 8.39 -7.24
N VAL A 72 -4.57 7.30 -7.60
CA VAL A 72 -5.15 5.95 -7.67
C VAL A 72 -5.63 5.51 -6.28
N LEU A 73 -4.81 5.67 -5.24
CA LEU A 73 -5.18 5.24 -3.90
C LEU A 73 -6.26 6.10 -3.25
N ALA A 74 -6.24 7.41 -3.51
CA ALA A 74 -7.32 8.30 -3.10
C ALA A 74 -8.65 7.88 -3.76
N GLY A 75 -8.61 7.53 -5.06
CA GLY A 75 -9.76 6.97 -5.78
C GLY A 75 -10.25 5.65 -5.17
N ILE A 76 -9.35 4.70 -4.91
CA ILE A 76 -9.68 3.42 -4.27
C ILE A 76 -10.29 3.63 -2.89
N SER A 77 -9.73 4.57 -2.11
CA SER A 77 -10.24 4.90 -0.79
C SER A 77 -11.68 5.44 -0.86
N SER A 78 -11.91 6.40 -1.76
CA SER A 78 -13.26 6.97 -2.01
C SER A 78 -14.27 5.91 -2.43
N LEU A 79 -13.88 5.01 -3.35
CA LEU A 79 -14.71 3.88 -3.77
C LEU A 79 -15.01 2.93 -2.60
N SER A 80 -14.03 2.65 -1.75
CA SER A 80 -14.20 1.77 -0.59
C SER A 80 -15.19 2.36 0.42
N PHE A 81 -15.08 3.66 0.74
CA PHE A 81 -16.03 4.32 1.64
C PHE A 81 -17.44 4.40 1.04
N THR A 82 -17.54 4.67 -0.26
CA THR A 82 -18.83 4.63 -0.97
C THR A 82 -19.46 3.24 -0.93
N TRP A 83 -18.65 2.20 -1.09
CA TRP A 83 -19.12 0.82 -1.00
C TRP A 83 -19.53 0.46 0.44
N ALA A 84 -18.76 0.86 1.45
CA ALA A 84 -19.10 0.68 2.85
C ALA A 84 -20.49 1.26 3.18
N GLY A 85 -20.79 2.50 2.76
CA GLY A 85 -22.10 3.12 2.98
C GLY A 85 -23.27 2.34 2.37
N LYS A 86 -23.05 1.61 1.27
CA LYS A 86 -24.06 0.70 0.71
C LYS A 86 -24.19 -0.61 1.50
N ILE A 87 -23.12 -1.09 2.12
CA ILE A 87 -23.15 -2.31 2.94
C ILE A 87 -23.85 -2.06 4.28
N GLU A 88 -23.70 -0.88 4.86
CA GLU A 88 -24.36 -0.49 6.11
C GLU A 88 -25.89 -0.73 6.05
N GLN A 89 -26.48 -0.50 4.87
CA GLN A 89 -27.90 -0.75 4.60
C GLN A 89 -28.27 -2.25 4.50
N SER A 90 -27.30 -3.15 4.37
CA SER A 90 -27.46 -4.57 4.03
C SER A 90 -27.19 -5.57 5.19
N SER A 91 -27.01 -5.09 6.42
CA SER A 91 -26.76 -5.88 7.66
C SER A 91 -25.43 -6.64 7.80
N ASP A 92 -24.60 -6.78 6.76
CA ASP A 92 -23.28 -7.45 6.85
C ASP A 92 -22.20 -6.54 7.48
N ARG A 93 -22.27 -6.37 8.80
CA ARG A 93 -21.35 -5.52 9.57
C ARG A 93 -19.88 -5.93 9.42
N LYS A 94 -19.59 -7.22 9.27
CA LYS A 94 -18.21 -7.70 9.13
C LYS A 94 -17.63 -7.26 7.80
N LEU A 95 -18.37 -7.42 6.71
CA LEU A 95 -17.93 -6.96 5.39
C LEU A 95 -17.76 -5.43 5.38
N HIS A 96 -18.68 -4.70 6.02
CA HIS A 96 -18.58 -3.25 6.18
C HIS A 96 -17.23 -2.85 6.80
N ASP A 97 -16.91 -3.39 7.97
CA ASP A 97 -15.69 -3.03 8.70
C ASP A 97 -14.41 -3.42 7.93
N GLU A 98 -14.43 -4.55 7.20
CA GLU A 98 -13.32 -4.96 6.34
C GLU A 98 -13.11 -3.99 5.17
N VAL A 99 -14.18 -3.51 4.53
CA VAL A 99 -14.11 -2.53 3.43
C VAL A 99 -13.64 -1.16 3.93
N VAL A 100 -14.19 -0.66 5.03
CA VAL A 100 -13.77 0.61 5.65
C VAL A 100 -12.27 0.58 5.96
N ARG A 101 -11.79 -0.50 6.57
CA ARG A 101 -10.37 -0.66 6.89
C ARG A 101 -9.49 -0.62 5.64
N MET A 102 -9.90 -1.22 4.52
CA MET A 102 -9.14 -1.11 3.27
C MET A 102 -9.15 0.33 2.73
N GLY A 103 -10.30 1.02 2.83
CA GLY A 103 -10.43 2.44 2.48
C GLY A 103 -9.48 3.34 3.28
N GLU A 104 -9.39 3.14 4.59
CA GLU A 104 -8.46 3.86 5.48
C GLU A 104 -6.99 3.59 5.15
N VAL A 105 -6.64 2.31 4.90
CA VAL A 105 -5.25 1.95 4.54
C VAL A 105 -4.88 2.57 3.19
N SER A 106 -5.78 2.55 2.20
CA SER A 106 -5.57 3.24 0.92
C SER A 106 -5.40 4.75 1.11
N PHE A 107 -6.25 5.39 1.92
CA PHE A 107 -6.13 6.82 2.19
C PHE A 107 -4.80 7.18 2.83
N HIS A 108 -4.41 6.43 3.85
CA HIS A 108 -3.12 6.61 4.50
C HIS A 108 -1.96 6.39 3.53
N ALA A 109 -2.03 5.39 2.66
CA ALA A 109 -1.02 5.17 1.63
C ALA A 109 -0.94 6.37 0.66
N ALA A 110 -2.07 6.92 0.25
CA ALA A 110 -2.13 8.12 -0.59
C ALA A 110 -1.45 9.32 0.10
N LEU A 111 -1.75 9.57 1.38
CA LEU A 111 -1.12 10.64 2.16
C LEU A 111 0.40 10.47 2.26
N VAL A 112 0.88 9.24 2.43
CA VAL A 112 2.33 8.98 2.48
C VAL A 112 2.96 9.19 1.10
N TYR A 113 2.27 8.83 0.00
CA TYR A 113 2.76 9.10 -1.35
C TYR A 113 2.92 10.59 -1.66
N ILE A 114 1.95 11.43 -1.27
CA ILE A 114 2.07 12.88 -1.51
C ILE A 114 3.19 13.49 -0.65
N ILE A 115 3.40 13.00 0.57
CA ILE A 115 4.55 13.39 1.41
C ILE A 115 5.87 12.97 0.74
N ALA A 116 5.97 11.73 0.26
CA ALA A 116 7.15 11.25 -0.45
C ALA A 116 7.44 12.08 -1.70
N SER A 117 6.40 12.42 -2.47
CA SER A 117 6.48 13.31 -3.65
C SER A 117 7.03 14.69 -3.27
N GLY A 118 6.50 15.30 -2.21
CA GLY A 118 7.00 16.59 -1.70
C GLY A 118 8.45 16.54 -1.26
N LEU A 119 8.85 15.49 -0.53
CA LEU A 119 10.23 15.30 -0.09
C LEU A 119 11.19 15.07 -1.27
N LYS A 120 10.78 14.31 -2.28
CA LYS A 120 11.55 14.12 -3.52
C LYS A 120 11.69 15.44 -4.29
N TYR A 121 10.62 16.23 -4.38
CA TYR A 121 10.67 17.54 -5.01
C TYR A 121 11.67 18.47 -4.30
N ILE A 122 11.63 18.51 -2.96
CA ILE A 122 12.60 19.25 -2.15
C ILE A 122 14.01 18.72 -2.43
N TYR A 123 14.23 17.40 -2.44
CA TYR A 123 15.54 16.79 -2.73
C TYR A 123 16.12 17.25 -4.07
N ILE A 124 15.32 17.24 -5.14
CA ILE A 124 15.79 17.65 -6.48
C ILE A 124 16.17 19.14 -6.53
N HIS A 125 15.49 19.99 -5.77
CA HIS A 125 15.66 21.44 -5.84
C HIS A 125 16.50 22.05 -4.70
N ILE A 126 16.98 21.23 -3.76
CA ILE A 126 17.67 21.73 -2.56
C ILE A 126 19.00 22.40 -2.89
N ASP A 127 19.74 21.88 -3.87
CA ASP A 127 21.03 22.42 -4.28
C ASP A 127 20.90 23.84 -4.85
N ALA A 128 19.82 24.10 -5.59
CA ALA A 128 19.51 25.43 -6.11
C ALA A 128 19.19 26.44 -5.00
N ALA A 129 18.69 25.98 -3.85
CA ALA A 129 18.26 26.84 -2.75
C ALA A 129 19.32 27.04 -1.66
N MET A 130 20.12 26.02 -1.34
CA MET A 130 21.02 26.02 -0.18
C MET A 130 22.52 25.93 -0.53
N GLY A 131 22.86 25.68 -1.80
CA GLY A 131 24.24 25.51 -2.24
C GLY A 131 24.88 24.19 -1.79
N SER A 132 26.12 23.95 -2.23
CA SER A 132 26.82 22.65 -2.14
C SER A 132 27.24 22.22 -0.72
N HIS A 133 26.99 23.02 0.32
CA HIS A 133 27.40 22.72 1.69
C HIS A 133 26.34 21.93 2.49
N TYR A 134 25.18 21.61 1.92
CA TYR A 134 24.06 20.95 2.62
C TYR A 134 24.02 19.42 2.49
N TRP A 135 25.19 18.77 2.38
CA TRP A 135 25.30 17.32 2.12
C TRP A 135 24.60 16.44 3.16
N PHE A 136 24.59 16.80 4.45
CA PHE A 136 23.97 15.98 5.49
C PHE A 136 22.44 15.99 5.38
N GLY A 137 21.84 17.16 5.22
CA GLY A 137 20.38 17.26 5.11
C GLY A 137 19.86 16.68 3.80
N GLU A 138 20.62 16.79 2.71
CA GLU A 138 20.34 16.11 1.44
C GLU A 138 20.20 14.59 1.63
N ARG A 139 21.13 13.97 2.37
CA ARG A 139 21.08 12.54 2.71
C ARG A 139 19.87 12.20 3.60
N VAL A 140 19.58 13.02 4.61
CA VAL A 140 18.43 12.80 5.49
C VAL A 140 17.12 12.86 4.72
N ILE A 141 16.94 13.85 3.84
CA ILE A 141 15.76 13.98 2.98
C ILE A 141 15.67 12.76 2.06
N ARG A 142 16.80 12.35 1.46
CA ARG A 142 16.86 11.16 0.60
C ARG A 142 16.36 9.90 1.30
N PHE A 143 16.93 9.59 2.46
CA PHE A 143 16.51 8.43 3.24
C PHE A 143 15.03 8.53 3.65
N THR A 144 14.58 9.72 4.04
CA THR A 144 13.20 9.93 4.49
C THR A 144 12.20 9.69 3.36
N TYR A 145 12.42 10.24 2.16
CA TYR A 145 11.48 10.02 1.05
C TYR A 145 11.47 8.55 0.60
N ILE A 146 12.62 7.87 0.60
CA ILE A 146 12.72 6.44 0.27
C ILE A 146 11.89 5.61 1.27
N ILE A 147 12.05 5.88 2.57
CA ILE A 147 11.26 5.20 3.62
C ILE A 147 9.77 5.46 3.44
N CYS A 148 9.36 6.71 3.18
CA CYS A 148 7.97 7.04 2.90
C CYS A 148 7.44 6.27 1.69
N PHE A 149 8.20 6.22 0.59
CA PHE A 149 7.82 5.46 -0.60
C PHE A 149 7.61 3.97 -0.29
N PHE A 150 8.55 3.33 0.41
CA PHE A 150 8.40 1.92 0.82
C PHE A 150 7.17 1.70 1.70
N MET A 151 6.92 2.56 2.68
CA MET A 151 5.75 2.47 3.54
C MET A 151 4.43 2.63 2.77
N ALA A 152 4.38 3.56 1.81
CA ALA A 152 3.21 3.76 0.96
C ALA A 152 2.98 2.54 0.05
N PHE A 153 4.06 2.01 -0.53
CA PHE A 153 4.01 0.85 -1.41
C PHE A 153 3.55 -0.43 -0.69
N GLU A 154 4.08 -0.69 0.52
CA GLU A 154 3.64 -1.82 1.35
C GLU A 154 2.12 -1.75 1.65
N LYS A 155 1.64 -0.58 2.05
CA LYS A 155 0.21 -0.35 2.33
C LYS A 155 -0.66 -0.49 1.09
N THR A 156 -0.14 -0.11 -0.07
CA THR A 156 -0.80 -0.29 -1.37
C THR A 156 -1.04 -1.76 -1.67
N ILE A 157 0.00 -2.58 -1.55
CA ILE A 157 -0.07 -4.03 -1.70
C ILE A 157 -1.11 -4.62 -0.74
N PHE A 158 -1.05 -4.23 0.54
CA PHE A 158 -1.99 -4.70 1.54
C PHE A 158 -3.44 -4.35 1.20
N SER A 159 -3.70 -3.11 0.79
CA SER A 159 -5.04 -2.64 0.47
C SER A 159 -5.62 -3.31 -0.78
N ILE A 160 -4.85 -3.37 -1.88
CA ILE A 160 -5.29 -4.01 -3.14
C ILE A 160 -5.57 -5.49 -2.90
N THR A 161 -4.67 -6.18 -2.21
CA THR A 161 -4.86 -7.61 -1.89
C THR A 161 -6.10 -7.83 -1.03
N GLY A 162 -6.32 -6.95 -0.04
CA GLY A 162 -7.50 -7.01 0.81
C GLY A 162 -8.79 -6.81 0.02
N LEU A 163 -8.86 -5.77 -0.81
CA LEU A 163 -10.04 -5.50 -1.66
C LEU A 163 -10.31 -6.63 -2.65
N ASN A 164 -9.28 -7.17 -3.32
CA ASN A 164 -9.44 -8.31 -4.23
C ASN A 164 -10.00 -9.55 -3.51
N LYS A 165 -9.54 -9.82 -2.27
CA LYS A 165 -10.10 -10.90 -1.44
C LYS A 165 -11.58 -10.67 -1.11
N LEU A 166 -11.98 -9.43 -0.81
CA LEU A 166 -13.37 -9.09 -0.52
C LEU A 166 -14.26 -9.24 -1.75
N LEU A 167 -13.79 -8.76 -2.91
CA LEU A 167 -14.51 -8.89 -4.19
C LEU A 167 -14.69 -10.36 -4.58
N TYR A 168 -13.65 -11.18 -4.45
CA TYR A 168 -13.72 -12.61 -4.74
C TYR A 168 -14.73 -13.32 -3.83
N ARG A 169 -14.69 -13.07 -2.51
CA ARG A 169 -15.65 -13.63 -1.55
C ARG A 169 -17.09 -13.26 -1.89
N LYS A 170 -17.33 -12.00 -2.28
CA LYS A 170 -18.66 -11.52 -2.69
C LYS A 170 -19.13 -12.17 -3.99
N SER A 171 -18.25 -12.30 -4.99
CA SER A 171 -18.56 -12.95 -6.26
C SER A 171 -18.98 -14.40 -6.06
N ARG A 172 -18.26 -15.15 -5.22
CA ARG A 172 -18.57 -16.55 -4.91
C ARG A 172 -19.93 -16.72 -4.24
N LYS A 173 -20.24 -15.92 -3.21
CA LYS A 173 -21.56 -15.95 -2.54
C LYS A 173 -22.73 -15.71 -3.50
N LYS A 174 -22.53 -14.92 -4.56
CA LYS A 174 -23.55 -14.65 -5.56
C LYS A 174 -23.81 -15.86 -6.48
N ASN A 175 -22.81 -16.70 -6.73
CA ASN A 175 -22.95 -17.88 -7.59
C ASN A 175 -23.53 -19.09 -6.85
N GLU A 176 -23.54 -19.07 -5.51
CA GLU A 176 -24.08 -20.13 -4.65
C GLU A 176 -25.59 -19.95 -4.35
N ASN A 177 -26.14 -18.77 -4.64
CA ASN A 177 -27.56 -18.41 -4.46
C ASN A 177 -28.28 -18.29 -5.82
#